data_AF-K1TN17-F1
#
_entry.id   AF-K1TN17-F1
#
_cell.length_a   1.000
_cell.length_b   1.000
_cell.length_c   1.000
_cell.angle_alpha   90.00
_cell.angle_beta   90.00
_cell.angle_gamma   90.00
#
_symmetry.space_group_name_H-M   'P 1'
#
loop_
_entity.id
_entity.type
_entity.pdbx_description
1 polymer ?
#
loop_
_entity_poly.entity_id
_entity_poly.type
_entity_poly.pdbx_seq_one_letter_code
_entity_poly.pdbx_strand_id
1 'polypeptide(L)'
;ARARLNDLEQLIRIRDYDRGYREHILFLCRYWQLCISDDYAGSLQHVIALNNTLHNPLSEKEVVQATKSAEKYYAAGKIFRCSNSYVIQTLNITPAEMQYLQVFISPEERKNRKKVRNQRAYLAYLKNTGKKTKKDQIRDRRIAIEKMIRKGYSVVKICETLHISRATLYSDLKIIQAIAGEKEEKKAKLQKLFEAYKSVEKKKSLIFSAPLLYMSFRTSSVVLCGYARVILYRYLSLFVGILLSVSVGTLARYG
;
A
#
# COMPACT_ATOMS: atom_id res chain seq x y z
N ALA A 1 8.36 -29.05 -10.43
CA ALA A 1 8.54 -29.37 -8.99
C ALA A 1 9.24 -28.24 -8.23
N ARG A 2 10.39 -27.71 -8.71
CA ARG A 2 11.18 -26.68 -8.00
C ARG A 2 10.39 -25.45 -7.51
N ALA A 3 9.59 -24.82 -8.36
CA ALA A 3 8.82 -23.64 -7.94
C ALA A 3 7.77 -23.94 -6.86
N ARG A 4 7.24 -25.16 -6.79
CA ARG A 4 6.34 -25.58 -5.70
C ARG A 4 7.09 -25.76 -4.39
N LEU A 5 8.28 -26.35 -4.43
CA LEU A 5 9.14 -26.47 -3.26
C LEU A 5 9.49 -25.10 -2.69
N ASN A 6 9.95 -24.16 -3.53
CA ASN A 6 10.27 -22.80 -3.11
C ASN A 6 9.08 -22.09 -2.44
N ASP A 7 7.87 -22.24 -2.98
CA ASP A 7 6.68 -21.67 -2.36
C ASP A 7 6.39 -22.25 -0.98
N LEU A 8 6.62 -23.55 -0.74
CA LEU A 8 6.39 -24.16 0.57
C LEU A 8 7.44 -23.76 1.59
N GLU A 9 8.70 -23.66 1.16
CA GLU A 9 9.77 -23.11 1.98
C GLU A 9 9.48 -21.66 2.37
N GLN A 10 8.91 -20.89 1.45
CA GLN A 10 8.45 -19.53 1.77
C GLN A 10 7.24 -19.56 2.70
N LEU A 11 6.27 -20.44 2.46
CA LEU A 11 5.05 -20.56 3.26
C LEU A 11 5.36 -20.94 4.71
N ILE A 12 6.23 -21.93 4.94
CA ILE A 12 6.59 -22.37 6.29
C ILE A 12 7.33 -21.27 7.07
N ARG A 13 8.14 -20.44 6.39
CA ARG A 13 8.80 -19.28 6.99
C ARG A 13 7.82 -18.18 7.37
N ILE A 14 6.81 -17.93 6.53
CA ILE A 14 5.75 -16.94 6.85
C ILE A 14 4.90 -17.44 8.03
N ARG A 15 4.67 -18.75 8.10
CA ARG A 15 3.85 -19.41 9.12
C ARG A 15 4.63 -19.98 10.28
N ASP A 16 5.85 -19.50 10.54
CA ASP A 16 6.74 -20.09 11.55
C ASP A 16 6.07 -20.23 12.94
N TYR A 17 5.13 -19.33 13.25
CA TYR A 17 4.33 -19.32 14.49
C TYR A 17 3.06 -20.20 14.47
N ASP A 18 2.62 -20.71 13.32
CA ASP A 18 1.42 -21.55 13.19
C ASP A 18 1.76 -23.03 13.38
N ARG A 19 1.08 -23.68 14.34
CA ARG A 19 1.31 -25.09 14.71
C ARG A 19 0.48 -26.08 13.88
N GLY A 20 -0.49 -25.63 13.07
CA GLY A 20 -1.46 -26.55 12.45
C GLY A 20 -1.00 -27.24 11.17
N TYR A 21 -0.14 -26.59 10.37
CA TYR A 21 0.16 -27.04 9.00
C TYR A 21 1.61 -27.47 8.80
N ARG A 22 2.45 -27.42 9.83
CA ARG A 22 3.91 -27.56 9.71
C ARG A 22 4.33 -28.93 9.18
N GLU A 23 3.82 -29.99 9.77
CA GLU A 23 4.06 -31.39 9.39
C GLU A 23 3.64 -31.63 7.94
N HIS A 24 2.48 -31.09 7.56
CA HIS A 24 1.94 -31.21 6.21
C HIS A 24 2.81 -30.46 5.19
N ILE A 25 3.28 -29.26 5.52
CA ILE A 25 4.18 -28.49 4.68
C ILE A 25 5.54 -29.21 4.54
N LEU A 26 6.13 -29.69 5.64
CA LEU A 26 7.39 -30.44 5.62
C LEU A 26 7.28 -31.75 4.83
N PHE A 27 6.15 -32.46 4.95
CA PHE A 27 5.85 -33.65 4.13
C PHE A 27 5.86 -33.31 2.64
N LEU A 28 5.15 -32.24 2.27
CA LEU A 28 5.09 -31.77 0.88
C LEU A 28 6.46 -31.31 0.37
N CYS A 29 7.25 -30.63 1.19
CA CYS A 29 8.64 -30.26 0.89
C CYS A 29 9.49 -31.50 0.58
N ARG A 30 9.46 -32.52 1.46
CA ARG A 30 10.20 -33.77 1.25
C ARG A 30 9.79 -34.45 -0.06
N TYR A 31 8.48 -34.55 -0.29
CA TYR A 31 7.93 -35.17 -1.48
C TYR A 31 8.39 -34.46 -2.77
N TRP A 32 8.30 -33.13 -2.83
CA TRP A 32 8.73 -32.42 -4.04
C TRP A 32 10.25 -32.33 -4.18
N GLN A 33 11.01 -32.37 -3.09
CA GLN A 33 12.47 -32.49 -3.15
C GLN A 33 12.89 -33.85 -3.72
N LEU A 34 12.22 -34.95 -3.32
CA LEU A 34 12.39 -36.27 -3.95
C LEU A 34 12.08 -36.22 -5.45
N CYS A 35 10.97 -35.60 -5.85
CA CYS A 35 10.64 -35.43 -7.28
C CYS A 35 11.66 -34.61 -8.08
N ILE A 36 12.55 -33.85 -7.43
CA ILE A 36 13.58 -33.03 -8.10
C ILE A 36 14.92 -33.75 -8.14
N SER A 37 15.30 -34.40 -7.04
CA SER A 37 16.65 -34.90 -6.81
C SER A 37 16.79 -36.42 -6.89
N ASP A 38 15.68 -37.16 -6.77
CA ASP A 38 15.67 -38.64 -6.66
C ASP A 38 16.60 -39.16 -5.55
N ASP A 39 16.82 -38.35 -4.51
CA ASP A 39 17.70 -38.66 -3.38
C ASP A 39 16.91 -38.69 -2.07
N TYR A 40 16.72 -39.90 -1.54
CA TYR A 40 16.04 -40.14 -0.28
C TYR A 40 16.75 -39.47 0.90
N ALA A 41 18.06 -39.67 1.02
CA ALA A 41 18.85 -39.12 2.12
C ALA A 41 18.89 -37.60 2.03
N GLY A 42 19.19 -37.05 0.85
CA GLY A 42 19.22 -35.61 0.61
C GLY A 42 17.87 -34.94 0.86
N SER A 43 16.76 -35.57 0.49
CA SER A 43 15.42 -35.03 0.75
C SER A 43 15.08 -34.93 2.24
N LEU A 44 15.49 -35.93 3.03
CA LEU A 44 15.29 -35.92 4.49
C LEU A 44 16.18 -34.85 5.14
N GLN A 45 17.46 -34.82 4.77
CA GLN A 45 18.41 -33.82 5.27
C GLN A 45 17.94 -32.39 4.96
N HIS A 46 17.41 -32.16 3.76
CA HIS A 46 16.84 -30.87 3.37
C HIS A 46 15.70 -30.43 4.29
N VAL A 47 14.78 -31.35 4.62
CA VAL A 47 13.63 -31.03 5.47
C VAL A 47 14.01 -30.88 6.94
N ILE A 48 14.97 -31.66 7.43
CA ILE A 48 15.55 -31.47 8.78
C ILE A 48 16.21 -30.09 8.86
N ALA A 49 17.04 -29.74 7.89
CA ALA A 49 17.68 -28.43 7.83
C ALA A 49 16.65 -27.29 7.80
N LEU A 50 15.61 -27.40 6.96
CA LEU A 50 14.52 -26.43 6.90
C LEU A 50 13.79 -26.31 8.24
N ASN A 51 13.42 -27.42 8.87
CA ASN A 51 12.77 -27.42 10.18
C ASN A 51 13.64 -26.73 11.24
N ASN A 52 14.95 -26.97 11.25
CA ASN A 52 15.87 -26.36 12.21
C ASN A 52 16.05 -24.84 12.01
N THR A 53 15.60 -24.27 10.89
CA THR A 53 15.57 -22.81 10.69
C THR A 53 14.37 -22.12 11.34
N LEU A 54 13.38 -22.88 11.81
CA LEU A 54 12.16 -22.37 12.41
C LEU A 54 12.38 -21.93 13.86
N HIS A 55 11.59 -20.96 14.33
CA HIS A 55 11.68 -20.47 15.70
C HIS A 55 11.36 -21.56 16.74
N ASN A 56 10.40 -22.42 16.43
CA ASN A 56 10.04 -23.57 17.28
C ASN A 56 10.07 -24.86 16.44
N PRO A 57 11.26 -25.44 16.19
CA PRO A 57 11.40 -26.63 15.35
C PRO A 57 10.70 -27.84 15.97
N LEU A 58 10.20 -28.75 15.13
CA LEU A 58 9.83 -30.10 15.58
C LEU A 58 11.10 -30.87 15.96
N SER A 59 10.99 -31.85 16.85
CA SER A 59 12.11 -32.75 17.11
C SER A 59 12.44 -33.57 15.86
N GLU A 60 13.70 -33.97 15.69
CA GLU A 60 14.13 -34.74 14.52
C GLU A 60 13.30 -36.01 14.33
N LYS A 61 12.99 -36.71 15.44
CA LYS A 61 12.12 -37.91 15.42
C LYS A 61 10.72 -37.61 14.88
N GLU A 62 10.13 -36.48 15.27
CA GLU A 62 8.82 -36.05 14.77
C GLU A 62 8.88 -35.69 13.29
N VAL A 63 9.89 -34.94 12.84
CA VAL A 63 10.08 -34.60 11.42
C VAL A 63 10.22 -35.86 10.57
N VAL A 64 11.07 -36.79 10.99
CA VAL A 64 11.30 -38.06 10.29
C VAL A 64 9.98 -38.82 10.18
N GLN A 65 9.24 -38.97 11.28
CA GLN A 65 8.00 -39.74 11.31
C GLN A 65 6.87 -39.07 10.51
N ALA A 66 6.67 -37.77 10.67
CA ALA A 66 5.63 -37.01 10.00
C ALA A 66 5.81 -37.00 8.47
N THR A 67 7.06 -37.02 8.00
CA THR A 67 7.37 -36.91 6.56
C THR A 67 7.70 -38.25 5.90
N LYS A 68 7.81 -39.35 6.66
CA LYS A 68 8.15 -40.70 6.15
C LYS A 68 7.22 -41.19 5.04
N SER A 69 5.95 -40.79 5.07
CA SER A 69 4.99 -41.14 4.03
C SER A 69 5.36 -40.58 2.65
N ALA A 70 6.14 -39.49 2.56
CA ALA A 70 6.54 -38.88 1.29
C ALA A 70 7.32 -39.85 0.41
N GLU A 71 8.23 -40.60 1.02
CA GLU A 71 9.02 -41.65 0.36
C GLU A 71 8.15 -42.78 -0.16
N LYS A 72 7.13 -43.19 0.62
CA LYS A 72 6.17 -44.23 0.20
C LYS A 72 5.37 -43.77 -1.01
N TYR A 73 4.90 -42.53 -1.01
CA TYR A 73 4.17 -41.96 -2.15
C TYR A 73 5.05 -41.88 -3.40
N TYR A 74 6.30 -41.46 -3.24
CA TYR A 74 7.28 -41.40 -4.33
C TYR A 74 7.58 -42.80 -4.91
N ALA A 75 7.92 -43.76 -4.05
CA ALA A 75 8.28 -45.12 -4.43
C ALA A 75 7.14 -45.90 -5.10
N ALA A 76 5.88 -45.59 -4.75
CA ALA A 76 4.72 -46.24 -5.35
C ALA A 76 4.51 -45.91 -6.84
N GLY A 77 5.35 -45.05 -7.45
CA GLY A 77 5.21 -44.57 -8.83
C GLY A 77 3.93 -43.75 -9.06
N LYS A 78 3.14 -43.55 -8.00
CA LYS A 78 1.98 -42.69 -7.99
C LYS A 78 2.52 -41.27 -7.93
N ILE A 79 2.55 -40.59 -9.09
CA ILE A 79 2.67 -39.14 -9.10
C ILE A 79 1.61 -38.64 -8.10
N PHE A 80 2.04 -38.05 -7.00
CA PHE A 80 1.15 -37.40 -6.06
C PHE A 80 0.49 -36.23 -6.81
N ARG A 81 -0.65 -36.52 -7.43
CA ARG A 81 -1.44 -35.61 -8.27
C ARG A 81 -2.18 -34.62 -7.37
N CYS A 82 -1.44 -33.89 -6.55
CA CYS A 82 -1.97 -32.73 -5.87
C CYS A 82 -2.04 -31.56 -6.86
N SER A 83 -3.27 -31.17 -7.18
CA SER A 83 -3.50 -29.92 -7.89
C SER A 83 -3.09 -28.75 -6.99
N ASN A 84 -2.70 -27.61 -7.59
CA ASN A 84 -2.37 -26.44 -6.80
C ASN A 84 -3.57 -25.99 -5.94
N SER A 85 -4.80 -26.18 -6.44
CA SER A 85 -6.02 -25.88 -5.69
C SER A 85 -6.18 -26.78 -4.46
N TYR A 86 -5.86 -28.07 -4.57
CA TYR A 86 -5.87 -28.98 -3.44
C TYR A 86 -4.91 -28.51 -2.35
N VAL A 87 -3.66 -28.18 -2.71
CA VAL A 87 -2.65 -27.71 -1.75
C VAL A 87 -3.08 -26.41 -1.07
N ILE A 88 -3.64 -25.47 -1.83
CA ILE A 88 -4.18 -24.21 -1.30
C ILE A 88 -5.29 -24.48 -0.28
N GLN A 89 -6.21 -25.41 -0.58
CA GLN A 89 -7.32 -25.74 0.31
C GLN A 89 -6.84 -26.50 1.55
N THR A 90 -6.03 -27.55 1.38
CA THR A 90 -5.52 -28.40 2.47
C THR A 90 -4.66 -27.61 3.45
N LEU A 91 -3.83 -26.69 2.96
CA LEU A 91 -3.01 -25.83 3.81
C LEU A 91 -3.73 -24.53 4.18
N ASN A 92 -4.99 -24.34 3.78
CA ASN A 92 -5.73 -23.09 3.99
C ASN A 92 -4.90 -21.83 3.66
N ILE A 93 -4.28 -21.79 2.48
CA ILE A 93 -3.43 -20.67 2.04
C ILE A 93 -4.30 -19.45 1.81
N THR A 94 -4.02 -18.38 2.56
CA THR A 94 -4.81 -17.14 2.53
C THR A 94 -4.39 -16.24 1.37
N PRO A 95 -5.27 -15.33 0.90
CA PRO A 95 -4.91 -14.34 -0.12
C PRO A 95 -3.72 -13.45 0.25
N ALA A 96 -3.51 -13.17 1.54
CA ALA A 96 -2.38 -12.40 2.03
C ALA A 96 -1.06 -13.16 1.84
N GLU A 97 -1.04 -14.45 2.14
CA GLU A 97 0.14 -15.31 1.96
C GLU A 97 0.45 -15.51 0.48
N MET A 98 -0.57 -15.64 -0.37
CA MET A 98 -0.39 -15.82 -1.82
C MET A 98 0.46 -14.72 -2.45
N GLN A 99 0.50 -13.49 -1.88
CA GLN A 99 1.33 -12.39 -2.38
C GLN A 99 2.82 -12.73 -2.42
N TYR A 100 3.28 -13.62 -1.54
CA TYR A 100 4.68 -14.06 -1.44
C TYR A 100 4.97 -15.34 -2.22
N LEU A 101 3.94 -15.98 -2.79
CA LEU A 101 4.03 -17.26 -3.50
C LEU A 101 3.97 -17.06 -5.01
N GLN A 102 4.57 -17.97 -5.77
CA GLN A 102 4.61 -17.95 -7.24
C GLN A 102 3.57 -18.88 -7.88
N VAL A 103 3.42 -20.08 -7.33
CA VAL A 103 2.67 -21.22 -7.89
C VAL A 103 1.37 -21.48 -7.15
N PHE A 104 1.39 -21.48 -5.81
CA PHE A 104 0.20 -21.68 -4.97
C PHE A 104 -0.62 -20.38 -4.84
N ILE A 105 -1.12 -19.93 -5.99
CA ILE A 105 -1.97 -18.74 -6.11
C ILE A 105 -3.34 -19.11 -6.66
N SER A 106 -4.36 -18.38 -6.21
CA SER A 106 -5.72 -18.52 -6.73
C SER A 106 -5.81 -18.02 -8.19
N PRO A 107 -6.84 -18.45 -8.94
CA PRO A 107 -7.12 -17.89 -10.27
C PRO A 107 -7.31 -16.37 -10.25
N GLU A 108 -7.92 -15.84 -9.19
CA GLU A 108 -8.14 -14.40 -9.03
C GLU A 108 -6.83 -13.64 -8.80
N GLU A 109 -5.94 -14.16 -7.94
CA GLU A 109 -4.62 -13.56 -7.74
C GLU A 109 -3.79 -13.58 -9.03
N ARG A 110 -3.86 -14.66 -9.80
CA ARG A 110 -3.21 -14.74 -11.12
C ARG A 110 -3.74 -13.67 -12.09
N LYS A 111 -5.05 -13.45 -12.12
CA LYS A 111 -5.71 -12.41 -12.93
C LYS A 111 -5.26 -11.01 -12.50
N ASN A 112 -5.19 -10.76 -11.19
CA ASN A 112 -4.72 -9.49 -10.63
C ASN A 112 -3.26 -9.19 -11.03
N ARG A 113 -2.36 -10.17 -10.91
CA ARG A 113 -0.96 -10.03 -11.34
C ARG A 113 -0.84 -9.74 -12.83
N LYS A 114 -1.63 -10.42 -13.68
CA LYS A 114 -1.68 -10.17 -15.12
C LYS A 114 -2.15 -8.75 -15.42
N LYS A 115 -3.21 -8.28 -14.74
CA LYS A 115 -3.72 -6.91 -14.87
C LYS A 115 -2.66 -5.87 -14.53
N VAL A 116 -1.97 -6.03 -13.41
CA VAL A 116 -0.88 -5.12 -12.98
C VAL A 116 0.27 -5.11 -13.99
N ARG A 117 0.71 -6.29 -14.45
CA ARG A 117 1.77 -6.41 -15.46
C ARG A 117 1.39 -5.70 -16.77
N ASN A 118 0.18 -5.94 -17.25
CA ASN A 118 -0.32 -5.32 -18.48
C ASN A 118 -0.43 -3.80 -18.34
N GLN A 119 -0.88 -3.32 -17.19
CA GLN A 119 -0.94 -1.88 -16.89
C GLN A 119 0.46 -1.25 -16.91
N ARG A 120 1.46 -1.89 -16.27
CA ARG A 120 2.85 -1.43 -16.28
C ARG A 120 3.42 -1.40 -17.70
N ALA A 121 3.22 -2.47 -18.46
CA ALA A 121 3.68 -2.56 -19.85
C ALA A 121 3.03 -1.47 -20.73
N TYR A 122 1.74 -1.23 -20.58
CA TYR A 122 1.02 -0.17 -21.29
C TYR A 122 1.57 1.23 -20.96
N LEU A 123 1.81 1.52 -19.67
CA LEU A 123 2.39 2.80 -19.25
C LEU A 123 3.83 2.97 -19.78
N ALA A 124 4.63 1.91 -19.79
CA ALA A 124 5.98 1.94 -20.36
C ALA A 124 5.95 2.19 -21.87
N TYR A 125 5.04 1.53 -22.61
CA TYR A 125 4.82 1.79 -24.04
C TYR A 125 4.47 3.25 -24.32
N LEU A 126 3.55 3.84 -23.52
CA LEU A 126 3.18 5.24 -23.65
C LEU A 126 4.37 6.17 -23.44
N LYS A 127 5.17 5.93 -22.39
CA LYS A 127 6.38 6.70 -22.10
C LYS A 127 7.38 6.62 -23.26
N ASN A 128 7.64 5.43 -23.77
CA ASN A 128 8.60 5.21 -24.85
C ASN A 128 8.14 5.82 -26.19
N THR A 129 6.83 5.88 -26.44
CA THR A 129 6.26 6.49 -27.65
C THR A 129 5.98 7.98 -27.50
N GLY A 130 6.24 8.58 -26.33
CA GLY A 130 5.90 9.97 -26.02
C GLY A 130 4.38 10.23 -25.96
N LYS A 131 3.55 9.18 -25.93
CA LYS A 131 2.09 9.30 -25.91
C LYS A 131 1.61 9.50 -24.47
N LYS A 132 0.59 10.34 -24.30
CA LYS A 132 -0.08 10.54 -23.00
C LYS A 132 -1.20 9.53 -22.79
N THR A 133 -1.51 9.21 -21.52
CA THR A 133 -2.70 8.40 -21.22
C THR A 133 -3.98 9.15 -21.62
N LYS A 134 -5.06 8.42 -21.92
CA LYS A 134 -6.35 9.06 -22.25
C LYS A 134 -6.85 9.98 -21.12
N LYS A 135 -6.59 9.59 -19.87
CA LYS A 135 -6.93 10.39 -18.68
C LYS A 135 -6.16 11.72 -18.66
N ASP A 136 -4.88 11.70 -19.00
CA ASP A 136 -4.07 12.92 -19.05
C ASP A 136 -4.44 13.79 -20.25
N GLN A 137 -4.74 13.20 -21.41
CA GLN A 137 -5.26 13.95 -22.56
C GLN A 137 -6.58 14.67 -22.20
N ILE A 138 -7.50 14.00 -21.50
CA ILE A 138 -8.74 14.63 -21.02
C ILE A 138 -8.45 15.75 -20.03
N ARG A 139 -7.46 15.57 -19.13
CA ARG A 139 -7.05 16.60 -18.17
C ARG A 139 -6.50 17.82 -18.87
N ASP A 140 -5.55 17.64 -19.79
CA ASP A 140 -4.94 18.71 -20.57
C ASP A 140 -5.99 19.47 -21.39
N ARG A 141 -6.93 18.73 -21.98
CA ARG A 141 -8.07 19.31 -22.71
C ARG A 141 -8.96 20.16 -21.81
N ARG A 142 -9.28 19.70 -20.59
CA ARG A 142 -10.07 20.49 -19.63
C ARG A 142 -9.36 21.75 -19.19
N ILE A 143 -8.04 21.69 -18.98
CA ILE A 143 -7.22 22.86 -18.66
C ILE A 143 -7.23 23.86 -19.84
N ALA A 144 -7.13 23.36 -21.08
CA ALA A 144 -7.20 24.20 -22.27
C ALA A 144 -8.59 24.87 -22.40
N ILE A 145 -9.68 24.12 -22.20
CA ILE A 145 -11.05 24.64 -22.17
C ILE A 145 -11.18 25.76 -21.13
N GLU A 146 -10.75 25.50 -19.88
CA GLU A 146 -10.80 26.48 -18.80
C GLU A 146 -10.01 27.76 -19.14
N LYS A 147 -8.81 27.61 -19.72
CA LYS A 147 -7.98 28.74 -20.17
C LYS A 147 -8.66 29.55 -21.28
N MET A 148 -9.34 28.89 -22.21
CA MET A 148 -10.06 29.57 -23.30
C MET A 148 -11.32 30.29 -22.78
N ILE A 149 -12.04 29.69 -21.84
CA ILE A 149 -13.22 30.33 -21.22
C ILE A 149 -12.80 31.60 -20.47
N ARG A 150 -11.71 31.54 -19.70
CA ARG A 150 -11.17 32.73 -19.01
C ARG A 150 -10.78 33.87 -19.97
N LYS A 151 -10.44 33.54 -21.22
CA LYS A 151 -10.13 34.51 -22.27
C LYS A 151 -11.37 35.00 -23.04
N GLY A 152 -12.56 34.49 -22.73
CA GLY A 152 -13.81 34.92 -23.36
C GLY A 152 -14.09 34.32 -24.74
N TYR A 153 -13.46 33.19 -25.10
CA TYR A 153 -13.73 32.54 -26.39
C TYR A 153 -15.15 31.94 -26.45
N SER A 154 -15.79 32.01 -27.62
CA SER A 154 -17.09 31.40 -27.86
C SER A 154 -17.00 29.87 -27.90
N VAL A 155 -18.11 29.20 -27.55
CA VAL A 155 -18.22 27.74 -27.56
C VAL A 155 -17.84 27.13 -28.92
N VAL A 156 -18.29 27.76 -30.01
CA VAL A 156 -17.99 27.31 -31.37
C VAL A 156 -16.48 27.33 -31.63
N LYS A 157 -15.82 28.45 -31.28
CA LYS A 157 -14.38 28.63 -31.46
C LYS A 157 -13.56 27.66 -30.60
N ILE A 158 -14.02 27.31 -29.40
CA ILE A 158 -13.37 26.30 -28.54
C ILE A 158 -13.44 24.91 -29.19
N CYS A 159 -14.61 24.53 -29.70
CA CYS A 159 -14.81 23.24 -30.37
C CYS A 159 -13.93 23.10 -31.61
N GLU A 160 -13.84 24.15 -32.43
CA GLU A 160 -12.98 24.20 -33.61
C GLU A 160 -11.50 24.10 -33.24
N THR A 161 -11.03 24.90 -32.28
CA THR A 161 -9.61 24.95 -31.88
C THR A 161 -9.13 23.64 -31.27
N LEU A 162 -9.97 22.98 -30.47
CA LEU A 162 -9.61 21.72 -29.79
C LEU A 162 -10.03 20.48 -30.58
N HIS A 163 -10.63 20.66 -31.76
CA HIS A 163 -11.18 19.60 -32.59
C HIS A 163 -12.08 18.62 -31.81
N ILE A 164 -13.03 19.16 -31.05
CA ILE A 164 -13.98 18.37 -30.24
C ILE A 164 -15.43 18.69 -30.57
N SER A 165 -16.30 17.71 -30.33
CA SER A 165 -17.75 17.92 -30.45
C SER A 165 -18.29 18.80 -29.32
N ARG A 166 -19.40 19.50 -29.60
CA ARG A 166 -20.14 20.27 -28.57
C ARG A 166 -20.54 19.40 -27.38
N ALA A 167 -20.97 18.16 -27.62
CA ALA A 167 -21.35 17.23 -26.56
C ALA A 167 -20.18 16.92 -25.61
N THR A 168 -18.98 16.73 -26.15
CA THR A 168 -17.76 16.50 -25.35
C THR A 168 -17.39 17.74 -24.54
N LEU A 169 -17.55 18.94 -25.11
CA LEU A 169 -17.32 20.20 -24.40
C LEU A 169 -18.28 20.34 -23.21
N TYR A 170 -19.59 20.16 -23.41
CA TYR A 170 -20.58 20.29 -22.33
C TYR A 170 -20.38 19.26 -21.21
N SER A 171 -20.01 18.04 -21.57
CA SER A 171 -19.67 16.99 -20.58
C SER A 171 -18.50 17.41 -19.69
N ASP A 172 -17.48 18.03 -20.27
CA ASP A 172 -16.33 18.53 -19.52
C ASP A 172 -16.65 19.79 -18.71
N LEU A 173 -17.47 20.70 -19.23
CA LEU A 173 -17.92 21.89 -18.50
C LEU A 173 -18.63 21.52 -17.20
N LYS A 174 -19.51 20.51 -17.23
CA LYS A 174 -20.19 20.00 -16.03
C LYS A 174 -19.18 19.55 -14.96
N ILE A 175 -18.10 18.88 -15.38
CA ILE A 175 -17.05 18.40 -14.48
C ILE A 175 -16.18 19.55 -13.98
N ILE A 176 -15.85 20.52 -14.83
CA ILE A 176 -15.08 21.71 -14.46
C ILE A 176 -15.85 22.53 -13.41
N GLN A 177 -17.16 22.74 -13.60
CA GLN A 177 -18.03 23.44 -12.66
C GLN A 177 -18.12 22.70 -11.31
N ALA A 178 -18.26 21.37 -11.33
CA ALA A 178 -18.27 20.57 -10.10
C ALA A 178 -16.95 20.71 -9.32
N ILE A 179 -15.81 20.63 -10.01
CA ILE A 179 -14.48 20.81 -9.41
C ILE A 179 -14.30 22.24 -8.87
N ALA A 180 -14.83 23.25 -9.55
CA ALA A 180 -14.77 24.64 -9.09
C ALA A 180 -15.59 24.82 -7.80
N GLY A 181 -16.79 24.25 -7.71
CA GLY A 181 -17.62 24.27 -6.51
C GLY A 181 -16.92 23.64 -5.30
N GLU A 182 -16.31 22.46 -5.48
CA GLU A 182 -15.53 21.80 -4.42
C GLU A 182 -14.32 22.64 -3.96
N LYS A 183 -13.67 23.35 -4.88
CA LYS A 183 -12.53 24.22 -4.56
C LYS A 183 -12.96 25.41 -3.71
N GLU A 184 -14.07 26.07 -4.05
CA GLU A 184 -14.58 27.20 -3.28
C GLU A 184 -15.05 26.77 -1.88
N GLU A 185 -15.68 25.60 -1.74
CA GLU A 185 -16.07 25.07 -0.43
C GLU A 185 -14.83 24.81 0.46
N LYS A 186 -13.78 24.19 -0.10
CA LYS A 186 -12.51 23.95 0.62
C LYS A 186 -11.83 25.26 1.01
N LYS A 187 -11.81 26.26 0.12
CA LYS A 187 -11.26 27.59 0.38
C LYS A 187 -12.02 28.28 1.52
N ALA A 188 -13.35 28.23 1.52
CA ALA A 188 -14.18 28.78 2.59
C ALA A 188 -13.92 28.10 3.96
N LYS A 189 -13.78 26.76 3.98
CA LYS A 189 -13.41 26.02 5.20
C LYS A 189 -12.04 26.42 5.72
N LEU A 190 -11.05 26.54 4.83
CA LEU A 190 -9.70 26.96 5.19
C LEU A 190 -9.68 28.39 5.73
N GLN A 191 -10.47 29.29 5.15
CA GLN A 191 -10.60 30.66 5.60
C GLN A 191 -11.21 30.76 7.01
N LYS A 192 -12.28 30.00 7.28
CA LYS A 192 -12.87 29.88 8.62
C LYS A 192 -11.86 29.32 9.64
N LEU A 193 -11.09 28.31 9.28
CA LEU A 193 -10.02 27.76 10.13
C LEU A 193 -8.93 28.81 10.42
N PHE A 194 -8.56 29.61 9.42
CA PHE A 194 -7.57 30.67 9.57
C PHE A 194 -8.07 31.84 10.45
N GLU A 195 -9.33 32.24 10.29
CA GLU A 195 -9.98 33.24 11.15
C GLU A 195 -10.11 32.75 12.60
N ALA A 196 -10.50 31.48 12.79
CA ALA A 196 -10.51 30.85 14.10
C ALA A 196 -9.12 30.82 14.74
N TYR A 197 -8.08 30.49 13.98
CA TYR A 197 -6.69 30.53 14.45
C TYR A 197 -6.27 31.93 14.90
N LYS A 198 -6.48 32.96 14.08
CA LYS A 198 -6.20 34.36 14.45
C LYS A 198 -6.93 34.79 15.72
N SER A 199 -8.17 34.33 15.92
CA SER A 199 -8.95 34.64 17.13
C SER A 199 -8.35 34.02 18.40
N VAL A 200 -7.80 32.81 18.31
CA VAL A 200 -7.11 32.12 19.42
C VAL A 200 -5.79 32.79 19.72
N GLU A 201 -5.05 33.23 18.70
CA GLU A 201 -3.79 33.94 18.84
C GLU A 201 -3.98 35.31 19.51
N LYS A 202 -5.02 36.08 19.11
CA LYS A 202 -5.40 37.35 19.77
C LYS A 202 -5.84 37.15 21.22
N LYS A 203 -6.55 36.06 21.54
CA LYS A 203 -6.90 35.71 22.93
C LYS A 203 -5.66 35.34 23.74
N LYS A 204 -4.72 34.57 23.17
CA LYS A 204 -3.44 34.27 23.83
C LYS A 204 -2.59 35.52 24.06
N SER A 205 -2.56 36.47 23.11
CA SER A 205 -1.85 37.74 23.31
C SER A 205 -2.51 38.62 24.35
N LEU A 206 -3.85 38.63 24.45
CA LEU A 206 -4.60 39.32 25.51
C LEU A 206 -4.38 38.70 26.90
N ILE A 207 -4.31 37.36 26.98
CA ILE A 207 -3.98 36.65 28.23
C ILE A 207 -2.52 36.91 28.64
N PHE A 208 -1.60 37.09 27.67
CA PHE A 208 -0.18 37.37 27.93
C PHE A 208 0.13 38.87 28.12
N SER A 209 -0.76 39.78 27.68
CA SER A 209 -0.72 41.22 27.99
C SER A 209 -1.51 41.60 29.25
N ALA A 210 -2.25 40.64 29.84
CA ALA A 210 -2.93 40.76 31.11
C ALA A 210 -2.06 40.41 32.36
N PRO A 211 -0.78 40.82 32.45
CA PRO A 211 -0.14 40.95 33.75
C PRO A 211 0.39 42.37 33.99
N LEU A 212 -0.50 43.35 34.15
CA LEU A 212 -0.17 44.63 34.83
C LEU A 212 -1.32 45.25 35.66
N LEU A 213 -2.56 44.71 35.62
CA LEU A 213 -3.68 45.26 36.41
C LEU A 213 -4.17 44.38 37.56
N TYR A 214 -3.48 43.29 37.88
CA TYR A 214 -3.84 42.46 39.03
C TYR A 214 -2.61 42.10 39.85
N MET A 215 -1.99 43.10 40.47
CA MET A 215 -1.06 42.92 41.59
C MET A 215 -1.10 44.16 42.48
N SER A 216 -2.17 44.30 43.24
CA SER A 216 -2.12 45.03 44.50
C SER A 216 -3.00 44.35 45.54
N PHE A 217 -2.88 43.03 45.73
CA PHE A 217 -3.25 42.39 47.00
C PHE A 217 -2.47 41.08 47.20
N ARG A 218 -1.42 41.19 48.03
CA ARG A 218 -0.88 40.20 48.98
C ARG A 218 -0.50 38.78 48.52
N THR A 219 0.82 38.59 48.48
CA THR A 219 1.65 37.53 49.10
C THR A 219 1.51 36.06 48.69
N SER A 220 2.63 35.58 48.15
CA SER A 220 3.34 34.32 48.46
C SER A 220 3.32 33.17 47.44
N SER A 221 4.55 32.72 47.16
CA SER A 221 5.02 31.51 46.47
C SER A 221 4.97 31.43 44.93
N VAL A 222 6.16 31.62 44.38
CA VAL A 222 6.66 31.31 43.05
C VAL A 222 6.63 29.79 42.80
N VAL A 223 6.40 29.41 41.53
CA VAL A 223 7.01 28.31 40.74
C VAL A 223 5.93 27.63 39.90
N LEU A 224 5.83 28.02 38.62
CA LEU A 224 5.38 27.21 37.47
C LEU A 224 5.38 28.05 36.18
N CYS A 225 6.52 28.67 35.83
CA CYS A 225 6.69 29.33 34.54
C CYS A 225 8.02 28.87 33.93
N GLY A 226 7.97 27.84 33.07
CA GLY A 226 9.16 27.36 32.36
C GLY A 226 8.92 26.13 31.49
N TYR A 227 8.20 25.13 32.00
CA TYR A 227 8.12 23.81 31.32
C TYR A 227 7.05 23.71 30.22
N ALA A 228 6.03 24.58 30.22
CA ALA A 228 4.97 24.55 29.20
C ALA A 228 5.40 25.10 27.82
N ARG A 229 6.42 25.98 27.76
CA ARG A 229 6.91 26.59 26.50
C ARG A 229 7.69 25.63 25.63
N VAL A 230 8.49 24.75 26.23
CA VAL A 230 9.36 23.81 25.50
C VAL A 230 8.54 22.67 24.87
N ILE A 231 7.52 22.19 25.56
CA ILE A 231 6.67 21.10 25.06
C ILE A 231 5.81 21.58 23.87
N LEU A 232 5.22 22.77 23.95
CA LEU A 232 4.40 23.31 22.85
C LEU A 232 5.23 23.57 21.57
N TYR A 233 6.45 24.10 21.70
CA TYR A 233 7.33 24.35 20.54
C TYR A 233 7.78 23.05 19.87
N ARG A 234 7.99 21.98 20.64
CA ARG A 234 8.37 20.67 20.10
C ARG A 234 7.23 20.05 19.27
N TYR A 235 5.99 20.14 19.75
CA TYR A 235 4.82 19.71 18.98
C TYR A 235 4.55 20.59 17.74
N LEU A 236 4.78 21.91 17.83
CA LEU A 236 4.63 22.80 16.68
C LEU A 236 5.68 22.50 15.59
N SER A 237 6.94 22.22 15.96
CA SER A 237 7.99 21.87 15.00
C SER A 237 7.74 20.53 14.30
N LEU A 238 7.23 19.53 15.04
CA LEU A 238 6.83 18.23 14.48
C LEU A 238 5.63 18.38 13.55
N PHE A 239 4.64 19.20 13.90
CA PHE A 239 3.46 19.42 13.07
C PHE A 239 3.77 20.19 11.78
N VAL A 240 4.65 21.20 11.84
CA VAL A 240 5.13 21.95 10.67
C VAL A 240 6.03 21.08 9.78
N GLY A 241 6.86 20.21 10.37
CA GLY A 241 7.65 19.23 9.62
C GLY A 241 6.79 18.21 8.85
N ILE A 242 5.71 17.73 9.47
CA ILE A 242 4.74 16.83 8.82
C ILE A 242 4.02 17.57 7.67
N LEU A 243 3.59 18.81 7.87
CA LEU A 243 2.96 19.62 6.82
C LEU A 243 3.88 19.94 5.62
N LEU A 244 5.16 20.22 5.87
CA LEU A 244 6.16 20.44 4.80
C LEU A 244 6.45 19.15 4.02
N SER A 245 6.52 18.00 4.69
CA SER A 245 6.70 16.70 4.01
C SER A 245 5.50 16.28 3.15
N VAL A 246 4.28 16.61 3.58
CA VAL A 246 3.04 16.35 2.82
C VAL A 246 2.93 17.29 1.59
N SER A 247 3.42 18.53 1.69
CA SER A 247 3.42 19.47 0.56
C SER A 247 4.44 19.07 -0.53
N VAL A 248 5.65 18.64 -0.14
CA VAL A 248 6.68 18.15 -1.08
C VAL A 248 6.27 16.82 -1.71
N GLY A 249 5.65 15.92 -0.94
CA GLY A 249 5.14 14.63 -1.46
C GLY A 249 3.96 14.76 -2.43
N THR A 250 3.23 15.87 -2.39
CA THR A 250 2.12 16.13 -3.32
C THR A 250 2.59 16.76 -4.63
N LEU A 251 3.67 17.56 -4.60
CA LEU A 251 4.32 18.10 -5.81
C LEU A 251 5.09 17.03 -6.60
N ALA A 252 5.66 16.02 -5.94
CA ALA A 252 6.36 14.91 -6.60
C ALA A 252 5.43 13.87 -7.28
N ARG A 253 4.11 13.93 -7.05
CA ARG A 253 3.11 13.07 -7.74
C ARG A 253 2.44 13.73 -8.95
N TYR A 254 2.82 14.97 -9.28
CA TYR A 254 2.30 15.72 -10.42
C TYR A 254 3.43 16.32 -11.29
N GLY A 255 4.57 15.64 -11.35
CA GLY A 255 5.62 15.81 -12.38
C GLY A 255 5.69 14.59 -13.28
#